data_AF-A0A4U2ZXG3-F1
#
_entry.id   AF-A0A4U2ZXG3-F1
#
_cell.length_a   1.000
_cell.length_b   1.000
_cell.length_c   1.000
_cell.angle_alpha   90.00
_cell.angle_beta   90.00
_cell.angle_gamma   90.00
#
_symmetry.space_group_name_H-M   'P 1'
#
loop_
_entity.id
_entity.type
_entity.pdbx_description
1 polymer ?
#
loop_
_entity_poly.entity_id
_entity_poly.type
_entity_poly.pdbx_seq_one_letter_code
_entity_poly.pdbx_strand_id
1 'polypeptide(L)'
;MGSRIMHAIIANRIAEKLSIQDKTSFILGGVAPDAVHSKLEKVTSHFYAGSTKDYTRRIDYGSFIHKYKDYMESPFLLGYCTHLIADDNWLSGFFLPWLK
;
A
#
# COMPACT_ATOMS: atom_id res chain seq x y z
N MET A 1 -4.94 6.53 -12.58
CA MET A 1 -5.13 7.74 -11.76
C MET A 1 -3.79 8.21 -11.22
N GLY A 2 -3.66 9.49 -10.88
CA GLY A 2 -2.41 10.09 -10.37
C GLY A 2 -1.84 9.40 -9.13
N SER A 3 -2.68 8.70 -8.35
CA SER A 3 -2.25 7.85 -7.22
C SER A 3 -1.13 6.87 -7.58
N ARG A 4 -1.23 6.22 -8.75
CA ARG A 4 -0.27 5.19 -9.18
C ARG A 4 1.15 5.74 -9.36
N ILE A 5 1.27 6.93 -9.92
CA ILE A 5 2.57 7.60 -10.10
C ILE A 5 3.12 8.03 -8.73
N MET A 6 2.26 8.50 -7.81
CA MET A 6 2.68 8.81 -6.45
C MET A 6 3.24 7.58 -5.73
N HIS A 7 2.57 6.42 -5.82
CA HIS A 7 3.09 5.18 -5.24
C HIS A 7 4.41 4.74 -5.86
N ALA A 8 4.58 4.88 -7.18
CA ALA A 8 5.86 4.60 -7.83
C ALA A 8 6.99 5.53 -7.32
N ILE A 9 6.71 6.83 -7.14
CA ILE A 9 7.67 7.79 -6.60
C ILE A 9 8.02 7.45 -5.14
N ILE A 10 7.02 7.18 -4.30
CA ILE A 10 7.22 6.79 -2.90
C ILE A 10 8.07 5.53 -2.82
N ALA A 11 7.73 4.50 -3.60
CA ALA A 11 8.47 3.24 -3.64
C ALA A 11 9.92 3.46 -4.10
N ASN A 12 10.15 4.25 -5.15
CA ASN A 12 11.51 4.56 -5.61
C ASN A 12 12.33 5.30 -4.53
N ARG A 13 11.74 6.30 -3.86
CA ARG A 13 12.40 7.04 -2.78
C ARG A 13 12.77 6.16 -1.59
N ILE A 14 11.90 5.22 -1.23
CA ILE A 14 12.17 4.26 -0.15
C ILE A 14 13.25 3.26 -0.57
N ALA A 15 13.18 2.75 -1.80
CA ALA A 15 14.19 1.86 -2.34
C ALA A 15 15.59 2.50 -2.35
N GLU A 16 15.69 3.79 -2.70
CA GLU A 16 16.91 4.58 -2.60
C GLU A 16 17.40 4.72 -1.16
N LYS A 17 16.52 5.12 -0.23
CA LYS A 17 16.89 5.34 1.18
C LYS A 17 17.32 4.08 1.91
N LEU A 18 16.73 2.94 1.57
CA LEU A 18 17.02 1.64 2.20
C LEU A 18 18.07 0.83 1.43
N SER A 19 18.66 1.40 0.36
CA SER A 19 19.65 0.72 -0.48
C SER A 19 19.17 -0.65 -1.00
N ILE A 20 17.88 -0.73 -1.38
CA ILE A 20 17.30 -1.95 -1.94
C ILE A 20 18.02 -2.29 -3.25
N GLN A 21 18.50 -3.54 -3.33
CA GLN A 21 19.28 -4.01 -4.48
C GLN A 21 18.38 -4.22 -5.71
N ASP A 22 17.33 -5.03 -5.56
CA ASP A 22 16.33 -5.24 -6.62
C ASP A 22 15.24 -4.16 -6.57
N LYS A 23 15.60 -2.96 -7.05
CA LYS A 23 14.69 -1.82 -7.12
C LYS A 23 13.50 -2.07 -8.05
N THR A 24 13.70 -2.82 -9.12
CA THR A 24 12.65 -3.08 -10.12
C THR A 24 11.51 -3.86 -9.48
N SER A 25 11.79 -4.98 -8.82
CA SER A 25 10.77 -5.76 -8.12
C SER A 25 10.11 -4.97 -7.00
N PHE A 26 10.89 -4.16 -6.28
CA PHE A 26 10.35 -3.30 -5.23
C PHE A 26 9.35 -2.27 -5.76
N ILE A 27 9.70 -1.56 -6.84
CA ILE A 27 8.80 -0.56 -7.45
C ILE A 27 7.57 -1.23 -8.04
N LEU A 28 7.71 -2.39 -8.69
CA LEU A 28 6.59 -3.19 -9.17
C LEU A 28 5.63 -3.57 -8.03
N GLY A 29 6.17 -4.00 -6.90
CA GLY A 29 5.39 -4.26 -5.68
C GLY A 29 4.63 -3.03 -5.21
N GLY A 30 5.27 -1.86 -5.22
CA GLY A 30 4.67 -0.58 -4.80
C GLY A 30 3.50 -0.11 -5.66
N VAL A 31 3.35 -0.60 -6.89
CA VAL A 31 2.21 -0.25 -7.77
C VAL A 31 1.22 -1.40 -7.98
N ALA A 32 1.58 -2.62 -7.58
CA ALA A 32 0.79 -3.83 -7.80
C ALA A 32 -0.64 -3.77 -7.23
N PRO A 33 -0.90 -3.24 -6.02
CA PRO A 33 -2.26 -3.21 -5.47
C PRO A 33 -3.25 -2.47 -6.37
N ASP A 34 -2.75 -1.47 -7.10
CA ASP A 34 -3.50 -0.55 -7.94
C ASP A 34 -3.75 -1.07 -9.38
N ALA A 35 -3.21 -2.25 -9.71
CA ALA A 35 -3.33 -2.94 -10.99
C ALA A 35 -4.57 -3.86 -11.10
N VAL A 36 -5.60 -3.58 -10.29
CA VAL A 36 -6.88 -4.32 -10.29
C VAL A 36 -8.00 -3.48 -10.91
N HIS A 37 -9.06 -4.12 -11.38
CA HIS A 37 -10.13 -3.45 -12.13
C HIS A 37 -11.45 -3.36 -11.38
N SER A 38 -11.79 -4.35 -10.55
CA SER A 38 -13.05 -4.34 -9.81
C SER A 38 -12.92 -3.71 -8.42
N LYS A 39 -14.06 -3.22 -7.91
CA LYS A 39 -14.13 -2.67 -6.54
C LYS A 39 -13.81 -3.73 -5.48
N LEU A 40 -14.23 -4.97 -5.69
CA LEU A 40 -13.97 -6.07 -4.76
C LEU A 40 -12.48 -6.41 -4.72
N GLU A 41 -11.84 -6.53 -5.88
CA GLU A 41 -10.39 -6.74 -5.94
C GLU A 41 -9.63 -5.58 -5.31
N LYS A 42 -10.10 -4.34 -5.48
CA LYS A 42 -9.49 -3.17 -4.84
C LYS A 42 -9.60 -3.21 -3.31
N VAL A 43 -10.73 -3.69 -2.77
CA VAL A 43 -10.87 -3.93 -1.33
C VAL A 43 -9.83 -4.93 -0.84
N THR A 44 -9.67 -6.04 -1.55
CA THR A 44 -8.75 -7.12 -1.19
C THR A 44 -7.28 -6.72 -1.36
N SER A 45 -6.91 -6.10 -2.48
CA SER A 45 -5.52 -5.74 -2.79
C SER A 45 -4.99 -4.61 -1.91
N HIS A 46 -5.86 -3.70 -1.47
CA HIS A 46 -5.44 -2.62 -0.57
C HIS A 46 -5.65 -2.99 0.90
N PHE A 47 -6.02 -4.23 1.23
CA PHE A 47 -6.25 -4.67 2.61
C PHE A 47 -7.19 -3.73 3.39
N TYR A 48 -8.24 -3.24 2.72
CA TYR A 48 -9.17 -2.31 3.36
C TYR A 48 -9.97 -3.02 4.46
N ALA A 49 -10.03 -2.39 5.64
CA ALA A 49 -10.85 -2.82 6.76
C ALA A 49 -11.74 -1.66 7.28
N GLY A 50 -12.76 -2.00 8.06
CA GLY A 50 -13.70 -1.03 8.60
C GLY A 50 -14.57 -0.35 7.54
N SER A 51 -15.19 0.77 7.90
CA SER A 51 -16.18 1.46 7.09
C SER A 51 -15.96 2.98 7.08
N THR A 52 -16.34 3.65 5.99
CA THR A 52 -16.36 5.11 5.92
C THR A 52 -17.55 5.71 6.65
N LYS A 53 -18.62 4.93 6.89
CA LYS A 53 -19.85 5.41 7.54
C LYS A 53 -19.67 5.69 9.03
N ASP A 54 -18.80 4.95 9.68
CA ASP A 54 -18.49 5.04 11.10
C ASP A 54 -17.07 5.56 11.36
N TYR A 55 -16.41 6.08 10.32
CA TYR A 55 -15.04 6.63 10.37
C TYR A 55 -13.98 5.62 10.86
N THR A 56 -14.20 4.31 10.66
CA THR A 56 -13.24 3.25 11.03
C THR A 56 -12.44 2.71 9.84
N ARG A 57 -12.65 3.26 8.64
CA ARG A 57 -11.97 2.86 7.41
C ARG A 57 -10.46 2.96 7.60
N ARG A 58 -9.74 1.87 7.35
CA ARG A 58 -8.29 1.80 7.48
C ARG A 58 -7.68 0.83 6.47
N ILE A 59 -6.36 0.85 6.36
CA ILE A 59 -5.60 -0.18 5.66
C ILE A 59 -5.02 -1.13 6.71
N ASP A 60 -5.39 -2.41 6.66
CA ASP A 60 -4.87 -3.42 7.57
C ASP A 60 -3.59 -4.06 7.02
N TYR A 61 -2.52 -3.25 6.94
CA TYR A 61 -1.21 -3.73 6.52
C TYR A 61 -0.58 -4.70 7.54
N GLY A 62 -1.08 -4.73 8.79
CA GLY A 62 -0.68 -5.74 9.78
C GLY A 62 -1.10 -7.15 9.36
N SER A 63 -2.35 -7.31 8.91
CA SER A 63 -2.83 -8.57 8.31
C SER A 63 -2.06 -8.96 7.05
N PHE A 64 -1.63 -7.99 6.22
CA PHE A 64 -0.74 -8.26 5.08
C PHE A 64 0.61 -8.85 5.53
N ILE A 65 1.29 -8.19 6.46
CA ILE A 65 2.59 -8.64 6.98
C ILE A 65 2.45 -10.03 7.61
N HIS A 66 1.39 -10.27 8.37
CA HIS A 66 1.14 -11.58 8.97
C HIS A 66 0.92 -12.67 7.91
N LYS A 67 0.09 -12.38 6.89
CA LYS A 67 -0.21 -13.30 5.79
C LYS A 67 1.03 -13.71 4.99
N TYR A 68 1.96 -12.78 4.79
CA TYR A 68 3.15 -12.99 3.96
C TYR A 68 4.46 -13.07 4.76
N LYS A 69 4.39 -13.26 6.08
CA LYS A 69 5.53 -13.20 7.00
C LYS A 69 6.76 -14.01 6.54
N ASP A 70 6.53 -15.20 5.98
CA ASP A 70 7.58 -16.13 5.57
C ASP A 70 8.22 -15.75 4.22
N TYR A 71 7.69 -14.72 3.56
CA TYR A 71 8.15 -14.21 2.25
C TYR A 71 8.57 -12.74 2.30
N MET A 72 8.62 -12.12 3.48
CA MET A 72 8.89 -10.68 3.64
C MET A 72 10.31 -10.26 3.23
N GLU A 73 11.21 -11.21 2.94
CA GLU A 73 12.49 -10.92 2.30
C GLU A 73 12.35 -10.52 0.81
N SER A 74 11.19 -10.79 0.20
CA SER A 74 10.92 -10.43 -1.19
C SER A 74 10.86 -8.91 -1.38
N PRO A 75 11.70 -8.32 -2.26
CA PRO A 75 11.63 -6.90 -2.59
C PRO A 75 10.26 -6.49 -3.09
N PHE A 76 9.57 -7.36 -3.85
CA PHE A 76 8.21 -7.12 -4.31
C PHE A 76 7.22 -6.97 -3.15
N LEU A 77 7.25 -7.88 -2.17
CA LEU A 77 6.33 -7.80 -1.02
C LEU A 77 6.66 -6.61 -0.11
N LEU A 78 7.93 -6.24 0.03
CA LEU A 78 8.33 -5.02 0.74
C LEU A 78 7.84 -3.74 0.02
N GLY A 79 7.91 -3.73 -1.31
CA GLY A 79 7.31 -2.68 -2.13
C GLY A 79 5.79 -2.59 -1.96
N TYR A 80 5.10 -3.73 -1.96
CA TYR A 80 3.66 -3.81 -1.72
C TYR A 80 3.31 -3.29 -0.32
N CYS A 81 4.08 -3.66 0.71
CA CYS A 81 3.89 -3.16 2.06
C CYS A 81 4.02 -1.63 2.12
N THR A 82 5.00 -1.07 1.38
CA THR A 82 5.18 0.37 1.25
C THR A 82 3.95 1.07 0.64
N HIS A 83 3.30 0.45 -0.34
CA HIS A 83 2.04 0.96 -0.88
C HIS A 83 0.96 1.05 0.20
N LEU A 84 0.76 -0.04 0.95
CA LEU A 84 -0.28 -0.11 1.98
C LEU A 84 -0.05 0.93 3.10
N ILE A 85 1.19 1.12 3.53
CA ILE A 85 1.55 2.14 4.54
C ILE A 85 1.29 3.55 4.00
N ALA A 86 1.61 3.82 2.73
CA ALA A 86 1.34 5.11 2.11
C ALA A 86 -0.17 5.40 2.04
N ASP A 87 -0.96 4.40 1.67
CA ASP A 87 -2.42 4.50 1.62
C ASP A 87 -3.02 4.72 3.01
N ASP A 88 -2.49 4.05 4.05
CA ASP A 88 -2.96 4.24 5.44
C ASP A 88 -2.68 5.66 5.93
N ASN A 89 -1.48 6.19 5.65
CA ASN A 89 -1.10 7.56 5.99
C ASN A 89 -2.00 8.58 5.27
N TRP A 90 -2.32 8.35 4.00
CA TRP A 90 -3.22 9.21 3.25
C TRP A 90 -4.64 9.18 3.82
N LEU A 91 -5.14 7.97 4.10
CA LEU A 91 -6.49 7.74 4.59
C LEU A 91 -6.70 8.33 6.00
N SER A 92 -5.79 8.06 6.91
CA SER A 92 -5.87 8.49 8.32
C SER A 92 -5.48 9.96 8.49
N GLY A 93 -4.46 10.43 7.77
CA GLY A 93 -3.89 11.77 7.94
C GLY A 93 -4.63 12.86 7.16
N PHE A 94 -5.22 12.55 6.01
CA PHE A 94 -5.85 13.55 5.14
C PHE A 94 -7.33 13.27 4.89
N PHE A 95 -7.69 12.04 4.52
CA PHE A 95 -9.06 11.76 4.06
C PHE A 95 -10.09 11.75 5.20
N LEU A 96 -9.88 10.96 6.25
CA LEU A 96 -10.84 10.85 7.36
C LEU A 96 -11.04 12.17 8.13
N PRO A 97 -10.00 12.98 8.42
CA PRO A 97 -10.19 14.28 9.05
C PRO A 97 -11.05 15.24 8.23
N TRP A 98 -11.02 15.14 6.89
CA TRP A 98 -11.84 15.97 5.99
C TRP A 98 -13.32 15.57 5.94
N LEU A 99 -13.68 14.40 6.45
CA LEU A 99 -15.06 13.93 6.48
C LEU A 99 -15.80 14.28 7.79
N LYS A 100 -15.09 14.76 8.80
CA LYS A 100 -15.65 15.25 10.08
C LYS A 100 -15.93 16.74 10.01
#